data_AF-A0A2L0CWB1-F1
#
_entry.id   AF-A0A2L0CWB1-F1
#
_cell.length_a   1.000
_cell.length_b   1.000
_cell.length_c   1.000
_cell.angle_alpha   90.00
_cell.angle_beta   90.00
_cell.angle_gamma   90.00
#
_symmetry.space_group_name_H-M   'P 1'
#
loop_
_entity.id
_entity.type
_entity.pdbx_description
1 polymer ?
#
loop_
_entity_poly.entity_id
_entity_poly.type
_entity_poly.pdbx_seq_one_letter_code
_entity_poly.pdbx_strand_id
1 'polypeptide(L)'
;HPESPIVFLSACYFLVSIGYLIRVGVGHDSVACENLGSISIIRYSSTGPSLCTLVFLLVYFFGMASSVWWVILSFTWFLAAGLKWSNEAIANYAQYFHLAAWLIPTFQTVAVLLYGAVDGDPVSGICYVGNMNMENLRTFVLAPLVIYLVLGTVFLITGFISLFRIRNAIKKQHAGCKTDKLEKLMIRIGIFSVLYTIPAAIVIGCHLYENSNHDEWLRGLTCTC
;
A
#
# COMPACT_ATOMS: atom_id res chain seq x y z
N HIS A 1 -16.96 -8.09 9.46
CA HIS A 1 -16.38 -9.44 9.59
C HIS A 1 -14.86 -9.35 9.43
N PRO A 2 -14.05 -10.10 10.20
CA PRO A 2 -12.58 -9.97 10.18
C PRO A 2 -11.92 -10.27 8.83
N GLU A 3 -12.60 -11.01 7.95
CA GLU A 3 -12.18 -11.34 6.59
C GLU A 3 -12.50 -10.24 5.56
N SER A 4 -13.38 -9.29 5.92
CA SER A 4 -13.78 -8.20 5.01
C SER A 4 -12.60 -7.39 4.46
N PRO A 5 -11.54 -7.04 5.24
CA PRO A 5 -10.37 -6.32 4.70
C PRO A 5 -9.65 -7.03 3.55
N ILE A 6 -9.65 -8.38 3.50
CA ILE A 6 -8.99 -9.15 2.43
C ILE A 6 -9.70 -8.92 1.08
N VAL A 7 -11.03 -8.77 1.10
CA VAL A 7 -11.83 -8.48 -0.11
C VAL A 7 -11.48 -7.10 -0.64
N PHE A 8 -11.40 -6.09 0.22
CA PHE A 8 -11.04 -4.73 -0.20
C PHE A 8 -9.59 -4.63 -0.65
N LEU A 9 -8.67 -5.33 0.01
CA LEU A 9 -7.27 -5.42 -0.43
C LEU A 9 -7.18 -6.03 -1.83
N SER A 10 -7.89 -7.12 -2.09
CA SER A 10 -7.96 -7.75 -3.41
C SER A 10 -8.54 -6.80 -4.47
N ALA A 11 -9.61 -6.07 -4.13
CA ALA A 11 -10.21 -5.07 -5.01
C ALA A 11 -9.26 -3.90 -5.32
N CYS A 12 -8.47 -3.46 -4.34
CA CYS A 12 -7.45 -2.42 -4.56
C CYS A 12 -6.40 -2.90 -5.56
N TYR A 13 -5.85 -4.12 -5.40
CA TYR A 13 -4.87 -4.65 -6.34
C TYR A 13 -5.43 -4.91 -7.74
N PHE A 14 -6.71 -5.27 -7.83
CA PHE A 14 -7.39 -5.35 -9.12
C PHE A 14 -7.40 -4.00 -9.85
N LEU A 15 -7.71 -2.91 -9.13
CA LEU A 15 -7.75 -1.55 -9.70
C LEU A 15 -6.34 -1.02 -10.02
N VAL A 16 -5.35 -1.32 -9.19
CA VAL A 16 -3.93 -1.06 -9.49
C VAL A 16 -3.53 -1.77 -10.79
N SER A 17 -3.92 -3.04 -10.96
CA SER A 17 -3.64 -3.82 -12.17
C SER A 17 -4.27 -3.19 -13.41
N ILE A 18 -5.50 -2.68 -13.31
CA ILE A 18 -6.15 -1.92 -14.39
C ILE A 18 -5.32 -0.68 -14.77
N GLY A 19 -4.77 0.04 -13.79
CA GLY A 19 -3.88 1.19 -14.04
C GLY A 19 -2.69 0.83 -14.94
N TYR A 20 -2.02 -0.29 -14.65
CA TYR A 20 -0.93 -0.80 -15.50
C TYR A 20 -1.41 -1.28 -16.88
N LEU A 21 -2.60 -1.88 -16.97
CA LEU A 21 -3.16 -2.36 -18.24
C LEU A 21 -3.58 -1.23 -19.18
N ILE A 22 -4.00 -0.07 -18.66
CA ILE A 22 -4.31 1.11 -19.49
C ILE A 22 -3.09 1.52 -20.34
N ARG A 23 -1.90 1.52 -19.74
CA ARG A 23 -0.64 1.79 -20.43
C ARG A 23 -0.36 0.80 -21.56
N VAL A 24 -0.73 -0.48 -21.38
CA VAL A 24 -0.59 -1.52 -22.42
C VAL A 24 -1.57 -1.30 -23.57
N GLY A 25 -2.81 -0.89 -23.28
CA GLY A 25 -3.85 -0.72 -24.30
C GLY A 25 -3.73 0.58 -25.12
N VAL A 26 -3.33 1.68 -24.49
CA VAL A 26 -3.32 3.03 -25.11
C VAL A 26 -1.92 3.46 -25.55
N GLY A 27 -0.88 2.80 -25.05
CA GLY A 27 0.53 3.11 -25.31
C GLY A 27 1.13 4.06 -24.27
N HIS A 28 2.44 3.94 -24.06
CA HIS A 28 3.17 4.72 -23.06
C HIS A 28 3.21 6.23 -23.40
N ASP A 29 3.35 6.59 -24.68
CA ASP A 29 3.41 7.99 -25.12
C ASP A 29 2.14 8.77 -24.77
N SER A 30 0.97 8.14 -24.92
CA SER A 30 -0.32 8.75 -24.59
C SER A 30 -0.54 8.95 -23.09
N VAL A 31 0.15 8.17 -22.25
CA VAL A 31 -0.03 8.18 -20.78
C VAL A 31 1.03 9.04 -20.11
N ALA A 32 2.31 8.75 -20.33
CA ALA A 32 3.42 9.33 -19.58
C ALA A 32 4.12 10.50 -20.29
N CYS A 33 3.85 10.72 -21.59
CA CYS A 33 4.52 11.76 -22.37
C CYS A 33 3.60 12.95 -22.68
N GLU A 34 4.22 14.06 -23.05
CA GLU A 34 3.62 15.25 -23.62
C GLU A 34 4.31 15.56 -24.96
N ASN A 35 3.50 15.81 -25.99
CA ASN A 35 4.00 16.08 -27.34
C ASN A 35 4.20 17.58 -27.53
N LEU A 36 5.45 18.01 -27.64
CA LEU A 36 5.83 19.39 -27.95
C LEU A 36 6.28 19.46 -29.42
N GLY A 37 5.29 19.55 -30.33
CA GLY A 37 5.54 19.51 -31.77
C GLY A 37 5.99 18.12 -32.23
N SER A 38 7.24 18.00 -32.68
CA SER A 38 7.83 16.73 -33.16
C SER A 38 8.56 15.92 -32.08
N ILE A 39 8.62 16.43 -30.84
CA ILE A 39 9.37 15.82 -29.74
C ILE A 39 8.38 15.38 -28.65
N SER A 40 8.46 14.11 -28.27
CA SER A 40 7.75 13.55 -27.11
C SER A 40 8.67 13.65 -25.89
N ILE A 41 8.23 14.38 -24.86
CA ILE A 41 8.95 14.52 -23.59
C ILE A 41 8.16 13.90 -22.46
N ILE A 42 8.84 13.45 -21.41
CA ILE A 42 8.17 12.95 -20.21
C ILE A 42 7.38 14.07 -19.55
N ARG A 43 6.19 13.72 -19.05
CA ARG A 43 5.34 14.64 -18.30
C ARG A 43 5.93 14.86 -16.90
N TYR A 44 6.46 16.05 -16.65
CA TYR A 44 7.05 16.42 -15.35
C TYR A 44 6.03 16.90 -14.31
N SER A 45 4.85 17.32 -14.75
CA SER A 45 3.75 17.68 -13.87
C SER A 45 2.41 17.46 -14.57
N SER A 46 1.43 16.96 -13.83
CA SER A 46 0.04 16.83 -14.29
C SER A 46 -0.90 17.50 -13.29
N THR A 47 -1.37 18.70 -13.63
CA THR A 47 -2.37 19.45 -12.85
C THR A 47 -3.70 19.49 -13.62
N GLY A 48 -4.45 18.38 -13.61
CA GLY A 48 -5.79 18.34 -14.20
C GLY A 48 -6.23 16.95 -14.69
N PRO A 49 -7.45 16.85 -15.25
CA PRO A 49 -7.96 15.60 -15.82
C PRO A 49 -7.16 15.20 -17.07
N SER A 50 -6.50 14.05 -17.01
CA SER A 50 -5.74 13.48 -18.13
C SER A 50 -5.64 11.96 -17.96
N LEU A 51 -5.20 11.24 -19.01
CA LEU A 51 -4.92 9.81 -18.91
C LEU A 51 -3.82 9.52 -17.88
N CYS A 52 -2.82 10.40 -17.80
CA CYS A 52 -1.78 10.38 -16.76
C CYS A 52 -2.40 10.42 -15.36
N THR A 53 -3.26 11.41 -15.09
CA THR A 53 -3.93 11.56 -13.79
C THR A 53 -4.83 10.36 -13.48
N LEU A 54 -5.52 9.79 -14.47
CA LEU A 54 -6.33 8.58 -14.27
C LEU A 54 -5.46 7.38 -13.85
N VAL A 55 -4.35 7.14 -14.54
CA VAL A 55 -3.42 6.05 -14.20
C VAL A 55 -2.80 6.28 -12.83
N PHE A 56 -2.39 7.51 -12.52
CA PHE A 56 -1.93 7.89 -11.18
C PHE A 56 -2.99 7.57 -10.12
N LEU A 57 -4.25 7.95 -10.32
CA LEU A 57 -5.33 7.65 -9.38
C LEU A 57 -5.50 6.13 -9.20
N LEU A 58 -5.47 5.35 -10.29
CA LEU A 58 -5.62 3.90 -10.20
C LEU A 58 -4.47 3.22 -9.47
N VAL A 59 -3.23 3.66 -9.67
CA VAL A 59 -2.04 3.03 -9.09
C VAL A 59 -1.77 3.56 -7.67
N TYR A 60 -1.75 4.88 -7.48
CA TYR A 60 -1.39 5.50 -6.21
C TYR A 60 -2.49 5.41 -5.15
N PHE A 61 -3.72 5.83 -5.47
CA PHE A 61 -4.80 5.83 -4.46
C PHE A 61 -5.12 4.41 -3.99
N PHE A 62 -5.29 3.46 -4.92
CA PHE A 62 -5.57 2.07 -4.54
C PHE A 62 -4.34 1.36 -3.96
N GLY A 63 -3.12 1.73 -4.36
CA GLY A 63 -1.89 1.26 -3.71
C GLY A 63 -1.83 1.68 -2.24
N MET A 64 -2.07 2.96 -1.95
CA MET A 64 -2.12 3.48 -0.57
C MET A 64 -3.29 2.87 0.21
N ALA A 65 -4.47 2.78 -0.39
CA ALA A 65 -5.62 2.14 0.24
C ALA A 65 -5.35 0.67 0.58
N SER A 66 -4.67 -0.08 -0.29
CA SER A 66 -4.29 -1.48 -0.01
C SER A 66 -3.39 -1.59 1.21
N SER A 67 -2.45 -0.65 1.38
CA SER A 67 -1.55 -0.60 2.54
C SER A 67 -2.32 -0.30 3.83
N VAL A 68 -3.26 0.65 3.80
CA VAL A 68 -4.12 0.95 4.96
C VAL A 68 -5.03 -0.23 5.30
N TRP A 69 -5.60 -0.91 4.28
CA TRP A 69 -6.38 -2.13 4.49
C TRP A 69 -5.57 -3.25 5.12
N TRP A 70 -4.28 -3.39 4.78
CA TRP A 70 -3.39 -4.34 5.44
C TRP A 70 -3.11 -3.96 6.91
N VAL A 71 -2.94 -2.67 7.23
CA VAL A 71 -2.82 -2.22 8.62
C VAL A 71 -4.08 -2.54 9.42
N ILE A 72 -5.27 -2.30 8.85
CA ILE A 72 -6.56 -2.65 9.46
C ILE A 72 -6.70 -4.16 9.64
N LEU A 73 -6.28 -4.98 8.66
CA LEU A 73 -6.25 -6.44 8.79
C LEU A 73 -5.36 -6.87 9.95
N SER A 74 -4.16 -6.31 10.06
CA SER A 74 -3.22 -6.58 11.15
C SER A 74 -3.78 -6.16 12.51
N PHE A 75 -4.43 -4.99 12.58
CA PHE A 75 -5.06 -4.48 13.78
C PHE A 75 -6.24 -5.33 14.25
N THR A 76 -7.18 -5.64 13.35
CA THR A 76 -8.34 -6.50 13.65
C THR A 76 -7.92 -7.91 14.02
N TRP A 77 -6.87 -8.43 13.40
CA TRP A 77 -6.25 -9.69 13.81
C TRP A 77 -5.68 -9.60 15.23
N PHE A 78 -4.96 -8.54 15.57
CA PHE A 78 -4.50 -8.29 16.95
C PHE A 78 -5.65 -8.21 17.96
N LEU A 79 -6.75 -7.51 17.63
CA LEU A 79 -7.93 -7.44 18.52
C LEU A 79 -8.53 -8.82 18.77
N ALA A 80 -8.67 -9.64 17.73
CA ALA A 80 -9.17 -11.00 17.85
C ALA A 80 -8.19 -11.92 18.61
N ALA A 81 -6.90 -11.82 18.31
CA ALA A 81 -5.84 -12.70 18.78
C ALA A 81 -5.32 -12.38 20.18
N GLY A 82 -5.06 -11.10 20.43
CA GLY A 82 -4.52 -10.60 21.68
C GLY A 82 -5.58 -10.23 22.70
N LEU A 83 -6.62 -9.51 22.27
CA LEU A 83 -7.67 -9.01 23.16
C LEU A 83 -8.92 -9.88 23.20
N LYS A 84 -8.95 -10.98 22.43
CA LYS A 84 -10.06 -11.95 22.37
C LYS A 84 -11.41 -11.30 22.02
N TRP A 85 -11.41 -10.23 21.23
CA TRP A 85 -12.65 -9.60 20.78
C TRP A 85 -13.48 -10.57 19.94
N SER A 86 -14.81 -10.56 20.13
CA SER A 86 -15.72 -11.32 19.28
C SER A 86 -15.82 -10.68 17.89
N ASN A 87 -16.21 -11.48 16.88
CA ASN A 87 -16.42 -10.98 15.52
C ASN A 87 -17.51 -9.89 15.46
N GLU A 88 -18.51 -9.98 16.34
CA GLU A 88 -19.58 -8.99 16.48
C GLU A 88 -19.04 -7.66 17.03
N ALA A 89 -18.18 -7.72 18.05
CA ALA A 89 -17.54 -6.52 18.59
C ALA A 89 -16.72 -5.80 17.50
N ILE A 90 -15.94 -6.54 16.71
CA ILE A 90 -15.17 -5.97 15.59
C ILE A 90 -16.10 -5.40 14.49
N ALA A 91 -17.21 -6.09 14.20
CA ALA A 91 -18.17 -5.64 13.18
C ALA A 91 -18.83 -4.31 13.54
N ASN A 92 -19.08 -4.05 14.83
CA ASN A 92 -19.64 -2.77 15.29
C ASN A 92 -18.72 -1.57 15.02
N TYR A 93 -17.41 -1.78 14.85
CA TYR A 93 -16.44 -0.73 14.50
C TYR A 93 -16.11 -0.66 13.00
N ALA A 94 -16.73 -1.49 12.17
CA ALA A 94 -16.41 -1.58 10.74
C ALA A 94 -16.49 -0.22 10.01
N GLN A 95 -17.49 0.60 10.36
CA GLN A 95 -17.65 1.93 9.76
C GLN A 95 -16.42 2.82 9.94
N TYR A 96 -15.80 2.80 11.13
CA TYR A 96 -14.58 3.57 11.40
C TYR A 96 -13.38 3.04 10.60
N PHE A 97 -13.27 1.71 10.44
CA PHE A 97 -12.22 1.11 9.61
C PHE A 97 -12.37 1.51 8.14
N HIS A 98 -13.59 1.46 7.60
CA HIS A 98 -13.86 1.92 6.24
C HIS A 98 -13.55 3.41 6.06
N LEU A 99 -13.96 4.24 7.02
CA LEU A 99 -13.69 5.67 6.97
C LEU A 99 -12.19 5.95 6.91
N ALA A 100 -11.40 5.32 7.79
CA ALA A 100 -9.95 5.47 7.79
C ALA A 100 -9.30 4.96 6.50
N ALA A 101 -9.74 3.77 6.03
CA ALA A 101 -9.20 3.12 4.84
C ALA A 101 -9.35 3.95 3.56
N TRP A 102 -10.42 4.75 3.46
CA TRP A 102 -10.69 5.56 2.27
C TRP A 102 -10.27 7.01 2.42
N LEU A 103 -10.45 7.61 3.59
CA LEU A 103 -10.09 9.02 3.79
C LEU A 103 -8.58 9.23 3.80
N ILE A 104 -7.80 8.36 4.45
CA ILE A 104 -6.34 8.55 4.54
C ILE A 104 -5.71 8.58 3.13
N PRO A 105 -5.94 7.60 2.24
CA PRO A 105 -5.45 7.67 0.86
C PRO A 105 -6.04 8.85 0.09
N THR A 106 -7.30 9.24 0.34
CA THR A 106 -7.90 10.42 -0.31
C THR A 106 -7.11 11.68 0.02
N PHE A 107 -6.80 11.93 1.30
CA PHE A 107 -6.00 13.07 1.71
C PHE A 107 -4.60 13.04 1.11
N GLN A 108 -3.95 11.86 1.08
CA GLN A 108 -2.65 11.71 0.44
C GLN A 108 -2.70 12.04 -1.06
N THR A 109 -3.68 11.52 -1.78
CA THR A 109 -3.85 11.77 -3.22
C THR A 109 -4.16 13.22 -3.51
N VAL A 110 -5.06 13.85 -2.73
CA VAL A 110 -5.36 15.29 -2.88
C VAL A 110 -4.11 16.12 -2.62
N ALA A 111 -3.32 15.79 -1.61
CA ALA A 111 -2.05 16.48 -1.37
C ALA A 111 -1.14 16.39 -2.60
N VAL A 112 -0.86 15.20 -3.13
CA VAL A 112 -0.02 15.00 -4.33
C VAL A 112 -0.51 15.85 -5.51
N LEU A 113 -1.82 15.90 -5.75
CA LEU A 113 -2.42 16.70 -6.83
C LEU A 113 -2.25 18.21 -6.61
N LEU A 114 -2.43 18.68 -5.37
CA LEU A 114 -2.26 20.10 -5.02
C LEU A 114 -0.81 20.57 -5.16
N TYR A 115 0.15 19.69 -4.88
CA TYR A 115 1.58 19.96 -5.09
C TYR A 115 2.01 19.80 -6.56
N GLY A 116 1.12 19.37 -7.47
CA GLY A 116 1.47 19.12 -8.87
C GLY A 116 2.55 18.06 -9.03
N ALA A 117 2.66 17.13 -8.08
CA ALA A 117 3.76 16.19 -7.92
C ALA A 117 3.61 14.89 -8.74
N VAL A 118 2.61 14.82 -9.62
CA VAL A 118 2.39 13.68 -10.51
C VAL A 118 3.29 13.82 -11.74
N ASP A 119 4.16 12.85 -11.96
CA ASP A 119 5.11 12.78 -13.06
C ASP A 119 5.04 11.41 -13.79
N GLY A 120 5.49 11.41 -15.03
CA GLY A 120 5.61 10.20 -15.86
C GLY A 120 6.88 9.43 -15.52
N ASP A 121 6.80 8.11 -15.52
CA ASP A 121 7.95 7.22 -15.38
C ASP A 121 8.55 6.90 -16.77
N PRO A 122 9.83 7.24 -17.05
CA PRO A 122 10.53 6.89 -18.29
C PRO A 122 10.53 5.39 -18.61
N VAL A 123 10.53 4.53 -17.60
CA VAL A 123 10.76 3.09 -17.75
C VAL A 123 9.44 2.34 -17.86
N SER A 124 8.54 2.52 -16.89
CA SER A 124 7.26 1.81 -16.91
C SER A 124 6.21 2.47 -17.81
N GLY A 125 6.39 3.75 -18.18
CA GLY A 125 5.45 4.49 -19.03
C GLY A 125 4.09 4.75 -18.39
N ILE A 126 4.01 4.70 -17.05
CA ILE A 126 2.84 5.09 -16.26
C ILE A 126 3.06 6.48 -15.67
N CYS A 127 2.01 7.03 -15.06
CA CYS A 127 2.16 8.20 -14.18
C CYS A 127 2.08 7.81 -12.72
N TYR A 128 3.01 8.31 -11.93
CA TYR A 128 3.09 8.11 -10.49
C TYR A 128 3.60 9.40 -9.82
N VAL A 129 3.94 9.34 -8.54
CA VAL A 129 4.55 10.47 -7.83
C VAL A 129 5.99 10.14 -7.47
N GLY A 130 6.89 11.08 -7.72
CA GLY A 130 8.28 10.99 -7.32
C GLY A 130 9.14 10.12 -8.25
N ASN A 131 8.77 9.99 -9.52
CA ASN A 131 9.62 9.32 -10.51
C ASN A 131 10.83 10.21 -10.87
N MET A 132 10.60 11.52 -11.02
CA MET A 132 11.63 12.50 -11.41
C MET A 132 12.08 13.38 -10.25
N ASN A 133 11.36 13.37 -9.12
CA ASN A 133 11.67 14.17 -7.94
C ASN A 133 11.72 13.30 -6.67
N MET A 134 12.93 13.12 -6.14
CA MET A 134 13.18 12.29 -4.96
C MET A 134 12.61 12.86 -3.65
N GLU A 135 12.39 14.18 -3.56
CA GLU A 135 11.71 14.79 -2.41
C GLU A 135 10.23 14.37 -2.37
N ASN A 136 9.58 14.34 -3.53
CA ASN A 136 8.21 13.84 -3.66
C ASN A 136 8.13 12.34 -3.35
N LEU A 137 9.10 11.54 -3.82
CA LEU A 137 9.19 10.11 -3.50
C LEU A 137 9.31 9.88 -1.99
N ARG A 138 10.20 10.62 -1.31
CA ARG A 138 10.38 10.54 0.15
C ARG A 138 9.09 10.87 0.90
N THR A 139 8.46 11.98 0.51
CA THR A 139 7.34 12.57 1.26
C THR A 139 6.03 11.83 1.03
N PHE A 140 5.70 11.51 -0.22
CA PHE A 140 4.39 10.96 -0.58
C PHE A 140 4.38 9.43 -0.66
N VAL A 141 5.52 8.77 -0.85
CA VAL A 141 5.59 7.32 -1.02
C VAL A 141 6.30 6.65 0.16
N LEU A 142 7.58 6.94 0.35
CA LEU A 142 8.40 6.26 1.37
C LEU A 142 7.90 6.50 2.79
N ALA A 143 7.68 7.76 3.19
CA ALA A 143 7.25 8.07 4.54
C ALA A 143 5.93 7.38 4.92
N PRO A 144 4.84 7.47 4.11
CA PRO A 144 3.61 6.73 4.41
C PRO A 144 3.78 5.20 4.42
N LEU A 145 4.50 4.63 3.46
CA LEU A 145 4.70 3.18 3.40
C LEU A 145 5.47 2.65 4.62
N VAL A 146 6.50 3.39 5.07
CA VAL A 146 7.23 3.04 6.30
C VAL A 146 6.33 3.15 7.52
N ILE A 147 5.52 4.21 7.65
CA ILE A 147 4.57 4.35 8.76
C ILE A 147 3.59 3.18 8.77
N TYR A 148 3.00 2.84 7.63
CA TYR A 148 2.06 1.72 7.53
C TYR A 148 2.73 0.40 7.90
N LEU A 149 3.91 0.11 7.34
CA LEU A 149 4.67 -1.12 7.64
C LEU A 149 4.99 -1.23 9.13
N VAL A 150 5.48 -0.16 9.76
CA VAL A 150 5.79 -0.15 11.20
C VAL A 150 4.52 -0.40 12.02
N LEU A 151 3.42 0.30 11.74
CA LEU A 151 2.16 0.12 12.47
C LEU A 151 1.62 -1.32 12.34
N GLY A 152 1.55 -1.85 11.11
CA GLY A 152 1.04 -3.20 10.88
C GLY A 152 1.94 -4.27 11.51
N THR A 153 3.27 -4.15 11.40
CA THR A 153 4.20 -5.10 12.01
C THR A 153 4.13 -5.09 13.53
N VAL A 154 3.97 -3.92 14.18
CA VAL A 154 3.77 -3.82 15.63
C VAL A 154 2.51 -4.56 16.07
N PHE A 155 1.39 -4.41 15.36
CA PHE A 155 0.17 -5.17 15.65
C PHE A 155 0.36 -6.68 15.46
N LEU A 156 1.03 -7.09 14.40
CA LEU A 156 1.33 -8.51 14.15
C LEU A 156 2.21 -9.09 15.26
N ILE A 157 3.30 -8.44 15.64
CA ILE A 157 4.21 -8.92 16.70
C ILE A 157 3.45 -9.04 18.02
N THR A 158 2.68 -8.01 18.40
CA THR A 158 1.91 -8.01 19.65
C THR A 158 0.84 -9.11 19.67
N GLY A 159 0.15 -9.33 18.54
CA GLY A 159 -0.82 -10.41 18.39
C GLY A 159 -0.18 -11.80 18.47
N PHE A 160 0.99 -12.00 17.84
CA PHE A 160 1.74 -13.26 17.95
C PHE A 160 2.17 -13.56 19.39
N ILE A 161 2.77 -12.58 20.08
CA ILE A 161 3.19 -12.73 21.49
C ILE A 161 1.99 -13.12 22.36
N SER A 162 0.84 -12.49 22.14
CA SER A 162 -0.38 -12.75 22.92
C SER A 162 -0.94 -14.16 22.65
N LEU A 163 -0.96 -14.61 21.39
CA LEU A 163 -1.36 -15.97 21.02
C LEU A 163 -0.45 -17.03 21.64
N PHE A 164 0.87 -16.84 21.57
CA PHE A 164 1.82 -17.80 22.15
C PHE A 164 1.67 -17.90 23.67
N ARG A 165 1.46 -16.79 24.37
CA ARG A 165 1.18 -16.80 25.83
C ARG A 165 -0.08 -17.59 26.16
N ILE A 166 -1.17 -17.35 25.43
CA ILE A 166 -2.45 -18.04 25.64
C ILE A 166 -2.32 -19.54 25.35
N ARG A 167 -1.70 -19.92 24.22
CA ARG A 167 -1.51 -21.34 23.85
C ARG A 167 -0.63 -22.09 24.85
N ASN A 168 0.45 -21.45 25.34
CA ASN A 168 1.30 -22.04 26.37
C ASN A 168 0.59 -22.22 27.72
N ALA A 169 -0.32 -21.30 28.09
CA ALA A 169 -1.12 -21.41 29.30
C ALA A 169 -2.20 -22.50 29.19
N ILE A 170 -2.91 -22.58 28.05
CA ILE A 170 -3.98 -23.57 27.83
C ILE A 170 -3.41 -24.98 27.71
N LYS A 171 -2.26 -25.16 27.03
CA LYS A 171 -1.58 -26.46 26.91
C LYS A 171 -1.15 -27.03 28.28
N LYS A 172 -0.99 -26.16 29.29
CA LYS A 172 -0.70 -26.57 30.68
C LYS A 172 -1.96 -26.92 31.49
N GLN A 173 -3.16 -26.47 31.08
CA GLN A 173 -4.36 -26.57 31.91
C GLN A 173 -5.44 -27.53 31.40
N HIS A 174 -5.74 -27.67 30.11
CA HIS A 174 -6.75 -28.64 29.61
C HIS A 174 -6.60 -28.88 28.09
N ALA A 175 -6.60 -30.16 27.69
CA ALA A 175 -6.71 -30.57 26.30
C ALA A 175 -8.20 -30.66 25.89
N GLY A 176 -8.62 -29.83 24.94
CA GLY A 176 -9.91 -30.00 24.25
C GLY A 176 -10.97 -28.97 24.62
N CYS A 177 -10.96 -27.82 23.93
CA CYS A 177 -12.14 -26.97 23.80
C CYS A 177 -12.47 -26.80 22.30
N LYS A 178 -13.76 -26.70 21.97
CA LYS A 178 -14.35 -26.57 20.62
C LYS A 178 -14.04 -25.21 19.92
N THR A 179 -12.84 -24.66 20.08
CA THR A 179 -12.40 -23.38 19.46
C THR A 179 -11.61 -23.57 18.16
N ASP A 180 -11.46 -24.82 17.71
CA ASP A 180 -10.55 -25.23 16.63
C ASP A 180 -10.84 -24.53 15.28
N LYS A 181 -12.09 -24.15 15.00
CA LYS A 181 -12.46 -23.40 13.79
C LYS A 181 -12.01 -21.94 13.83
N LEU A 182 -12.22 -21.26 14.96
CA LEU A 182 -11.83 -19.86 15.13
C LEU A 182 -10.30 -19.72 15.15
N GLU A 183 -9.62 -20.65 15.81
CA GLU A 183 -8.17 -20.72 15.86
C GLU A 183 -7.54 -20.95 14.47
N LYS A 184 -8.07 -21.88 13.67
CA LYS A 184 -7.64 -22.09 12.28
C LYS A 184 -7.85 -20.85 11.40
N LEU A 185 -8.97 -20.15 11.57
CA LEU A 185 -9.25 -18.92 10.83
C LEU A 185 -8.24 -17.81 11.19
N MET A 186 -7.94 -17.64 12.48
CA MET A 186 -7.00 -16.63 12.94
C MET A 186 -5.56 -16.94 12.52
N ILE A 187 -5.14 -18.20 12.54
CA ILE A 187 -3.82 -18.60 12.04
C ILE A 187 -3.70 -18.29 10.54
N ARG A 188 -4.73 -18.57 9.74
CA ARG A 188 -4.74 -18.28 8.30
C ARG A 188 -4.60 -16.79 8.02
N ILE A 189 -5.37 -15.95 8.71
CA ILE A 189 -5.30 -14.49 8.57
C ILE A 189 -3.93 -13.96 9.00
N GLY A 190 -3.35 -14.52 10.07
CA GLY A 190 -2.01 -14.18 10.54
C GLY A 190 -0.93 -14.51 9.51
N ILE A 191 -0.97 -15.71 8.93
CA ILE A 191 -0.04 -16.13 7.85
C ILE A 191 -0.15 -15.19 6.66
N PHE A 192 -1.36 -14.89 6.20
CA PHE A 192 -1.58 -13.97 5.08
C PHE A 192 -0.97 -12.58 5.35
N SER A 193 -1.16 -12.06 6.57
CA SER A 193 -0.64 -10.74 6.95
C SER A 193 0.89 -10.70 7.03
N VAL A 194 1.53 -11.78 7.50
CA VAL A 194 2.99 -11.92 7.51
C VAL A 194 3.54 -12.04 6.09
N LEU A 195 2.90 -12.85 5.25
CA LEU A 195 3.31 -13.00 3.84
C LEU A 195 3.24 -11.69 3.08
N TYR A 196 2.30 -10.80 3.40
CA TYR A 196 2.20 -9.47 2.82
C TYR A 196 3.32 -8.51 3.28
N THR A 197 3.86 -8.71 4.48
CA THR A 197 4.93 -7.85 5.04
C THR A 197 6.20 -7.93 4.19
N ILE A 198 6.50 -9.11 3.64
CA ILE A 198 7.70 -9.36 2.84
C ILE A 198 7.75 -8.50 1.55
N PRO A 199 6.77 -8.58 0.62
CA PRO A 199 6.78 -7.76 -0.58
C PRO A 199 6.69 -6.26 -0.26
N ALA A 200 5.96 -5.85 0.78
CA ALA A 200 5.91 -4.45 1.21
C ALA A 200 7.30 -3.93 1.63
N ALA A 201 8.05 -4.71 2.42
CA ALA A 201 9.41 -4.36 2.81
C ALA A 201 10.37 -4.33 1.60
N ILE A 202 10.22 -5.25 0.65
CA ILE A 202 11.01 -5.27 -0.59
C ILE A 202 10.74 -4.00 -1.40
N VAL A 203 9.48 -3.60 -1.59
CA VAL A 203 9.10 -2.38 -2.32
C VAL A 203 9.71 -1.13 -1.66
N ILE A 204 9.65 -1.01 -0.34
CA ILE A 204 10.31 0.08 0.39
C ILE A 204 11.84 0.04 0.17
N GLY A 205 12.45 -1.15 0.22
CA GLY A 205 13.86 -1.33 -0.07
C GLY A 205 14.25 -0.87 -1.49
N CYS A 206 13.42 -1.19 -2.49
CA CYS A 206 13.60 -0.73 -3.86
C CYS A 206 13.53 0.80 -3.96
N HIS A 207 12.54 1.44 -3.33
CA HIS A 207 12.44 2.90 -3.34
C HIS A 207 13.56 3.60 -2.55
N LEU A 208 14.05 3.00 -1.47
CA LEU A 208 15.24 3.52 -0.75
C LEU A 208 16.49 3.41 -1.62
N TYR A 209 16.65 2.29 -2.32
CA TYR A 209 17.76 2.08 -3.25
C TYR A 209 17.72 3.07 -4.40
N GLU A 210 16.56 3.24 -5.04
CA GLU A 210 16.32 4.25 -6.07
C GLU A 210 16.67 5.64 -5.54
N ASN A 211 16.07 6.05 -4.42
CA ASN A 211 16.33 7.35 -3.80
C ASN A 211 17.81 7.63 -3.48
N SER A 212 18.61 6.60 -3.21
CA SER A 212 20.04 6.76 -2.92
C SER A 212 20.93 6.86 -4.16
N ASN A 213 20.53 6.20 -5.26
CA ASN A 213 21.35 6.11 -6.48
C ASN A 213 20.82 7.01 -7.62
N HIS A 214 19.64 7.61 -7.47
CA HIS A 214 18.99 8.41 -8.50
C HIS A 214 19.88 9.54 -9.02
N ASP A 215 20.53 10.30 -8.13
CA ASP A 215 21.42 11.40 -8.49
C ASP A 215 22.65 10.90 -9.29
N GLU A 216 23.17 9.72 -8.97
CA GLU A 216 24.29 9.12 -9.68
C GLU A 216 23.88 8.68 -11.08
N TRP A 217 22.69 8.08 -11.24
CA TRP A 217 22.15 7.71 -12.54
C TRP A 217 21.92 8.92 -13.44
N LEU A 218 21.40 10.02 -12.88
CA LEU A 218 21.18 11.27 -13.60
C LEU A 218 22.46 11.98 -14.00
N ARG A 219 23.54 11.90 -13.23
CA ARG A 219 24.84 12.49 -13.58
C ARG A 219 25.40 11.95 -14.91
N GLY A 220 25.11 10.69 -15.26
CA GLY A 220 25.54 10.12 -16.55
C GLY A 220 24.76 10.64 -17.76
N LEU A 221 23.59 11.23 -17.53
CA LEU A 221 22.65 11.71 -18.56
C LEU A 221 22.56 13.23 -18.64
N THR A 222 23.06 13.95 -17.63
CA THR A 222 23.02 15.41 -17.53
C THR A 222 24.37 16.03 -17.87
N CYS A 223 24.38 17.19 -18.53
CA CYS A 223 25.61 17.91 -18.81
C CYS A 223 26.28 18.34 -17.50
N THR A 224 27.59 18.14 -17.40
CA THR A 224 28.39 18.74 -16.32
C THR A 224 28.33 20.25 -16.45
N CYS A 225 27.66 20.93 -15.51
CA CYS A 225 27.77 22.37 -15.34
C CYS A 225 29.01 22.67 -14.49
#